data_AF-A0A7W6GR57-F1
#
_entry.id   AF-A0A7W6GR57-F1
#
_cell.length_a   1.000
_cell.length_b   1.000
_cell.length_c   1.000
_cell.angle_alpha   90.00
_cell.angle_beta   90.00
_cell.angle_gamma   90.00
#
_symmetry.space_group_name_H-M   'P 1'
#
loop_
_entity.id
_entity.type
_entity.pdbx_description
1 polymer ?
#
loop_
_entity_poly.entity_id
_entity_poly.type
_entity_poly.pdbx_seq_one_letter_code
_entity_poly.pdbx_strand_id
1 'polypeptide(L)'
;MTQIDDMQARIMRALDRIGQGLESYQPGADTAEIEALQQKLTAAEAALVDAQENAVASLETAVEAARQEAAEAQEAALANARDEATAAQEEAIAAAVETALEQAGEAHEAALAAVRAEAQAAIAASAAQAPEADPAEIPSEEWARIEDELRLVREALEDEKLANAQLTERMRHLKDKMVSGAPAEAPVAADANVIEALDTEVQRLRAANATLAESNTALREANAMGVGDTQLINKALAAELEAMRASRAVDAAEAEALLHTLEPLLAEAGANRDNEVNA
;
A
#
# COMPACT_ATOMS: atom_id res chain seq x y z
N MET A 1 -2.84 -5.73 121.16
CA MET A 1 -4.28 -5.57 120.85
C MET A 1 -4.51 -4.65 119.66
N THR A 2 -3.78 -3.54 119.52
CA THR A 2 -3.94 -2.54 118.44
C THR A 2 -3.78 -3.01 116.98
N GLN A 3 -2.95 -4.01 116.69
CA GLN A 3 -2.77 -4.53 115.32
C GLN A 3 -3.98 -5.34 114.81
N ILE A 4 -4.71 -5.98 115.72
CA ILE A 4 -5.90 -6.76 115.36
C ILE A 4 -7.05 -5.79 115.02
N ASP A 5 -7.19 -4.71 115.79
CA ASP A 5 -8.23 -3.69 115.57
C ASP A 5 -8.01 -2.93 114.25
N ASP A 6 -6.76 -2.61 113.91
CA ASP A 6 -6.43 -1.92 112.64
C ASP A 6 -6.67 -2.83 111.41
N MET A 7 -6.38 -4.13 111.55
CA MET A 7 -6.67 -5.11 110.52
C MET A 7 -8.19 -5.34 110.36
N GLN A 8 -8.95 -5.39 111.46
CA GLN A 8 -10.41 -5.46 111.42
C GLN A 8 -11.04 -4.21 110.77
N ALA A 9 -10.55 -3.01 111.09
CA ALA A 9 -11.02 -1.78 110.46
C ALA A 9 -10.73 -1.73 108.95
N ARG A 10 -9.57 -2.25 108.52
CA ARG A 10 -9.23 -2.39 107.09
C ARG A 10 -10.09 -3.42 106.39
N ILE A 11 -10.38 -4.55 107.03
CA ILE A 11 -11.26 -5.58 106.48
C ILE A 11 -12.68 -5.05 106.36
N MET A 12 -13.22 -4.35 107.36
CA MET A 12 -14.54 -3.72 107.27
C MET A 12 -14.62 -2.70 106.13
N ARG A 13 -13.61 -1.83 105.96
CA ARG A 13 -13.58 -0.90 104.82
C ARG A 13 -13.46 -1.63 103.48
N ALA A 14 -12.69 -2.71 103.41
CA ALA A 14 -12.58 -3.51 102.20
C ALA A 14 -13.90 -4.20 101.87
N LEU A 15 -14.60 -4.75 102.88
CA LEU A 15 -15.90 -5.40 102.73
C LEU A 15 -17.00 -4.39 102.38
N ASP A 16 -17.03 -3.20 102.98
CA ASP A 16 -17.97 -2.13 102.59
C ASP A 16 -17.71 -1.67 101.15
N ARG A 17 -16.45 -1.55 100.75
CA ARG A 17 -16.09 -1.20 99.37
C ARG A 17 -16.46 -2.29 98.38
N ILE A 18 -16.28 -3.55 98.74
CA ILE A 18 -16.71 -4.70 97.93
C ILE A 18 -18.24 -4.75 97.89
N GLY A 19 -18.92 -4.50 99.00
CA GLY A 19 -20.38 -4.44 99.10
C GLY A 19 -20.96 -3.35 98.21
N GLN A 20 -20.45 -2.12 98.29
CA GLN A 20 -20.81 -1.02 97.39
C GLN A 20 -20.50 -1.34 95.93
N GLY A 21 -19.35 -1.97 95.67
CA GLY A 21 -18.96 -2.45 94.34
C GLY A 21 -19.95 -3.48 93.79
N LEU A 22 -20.40 -4.42 94.62
CA LEU A 22 -21.38 -5.45 94.27
C LEU A 22 -22.79 -4.88 94.10
N GLU A 23 -23.14 -3.86 94.88
CA GLU A 23 -24.44 -3.17 94.80
C GLU A 23 -24.53 -2.29 93.55
N SER A 24 -23.39 -1.78 93.06
CA SER A 24 -23.25 -1.12 91.75
C SER A 24 -23.04 -2.08 90.57
N TYR A 25 -22.58 -3.30 90.84
CA TYR A 25 -22.36 -4.32 89.83
C TYR A 25 -23.71 -4.93 89.46
N GLN A 26 -24.25 -4.47 88.35
CA GLN A 26 -25.51 -4.99 87.81
C GLN A 26 -25.16 -6.16 86.88
N PRO A 27 -25.37 -7.42 87.31
CA PRO A 27 -25.07 -8.56 86.46
C PRO A 27 -26.08 -8.58 85.32
N GLY A 28 -25.65 -8.15 84.12
CA GLY A 28 -26.52 -8.00 82.95
C GLY A 28 -26.29 -6.72 82.14
N ALA A 29 -25.80 -5.64 82.76
CA ALA A 29 -25.57 -4.36 82.07
C ALA A 29 -24.42 -4.48 81.05
N ASP A 30 -23.28 -5.06 81.47
CA ASP A 30 -22.13 -5.29 80.59
C ASP A 30 -22.45 -6.27 79.45
N THR A 31 -23.31 -7.27 79.70
CA THR A 31 -23.73 -8.20 78.64
C THR A 31 -24.65 -7.54 77.62
N ALA A 32 -25.55 -6.64 78.04
CA ALA A 32 -26.41 -5.89 77.13
C ALA A 32 -25.60 -4.89 76.28
N GLU A 33 -24.57 -4.26 76.85
CA GLU A 33 -23.65 -3.40 76.11
C GLU A 33 -22.81 -4.19 75.10
N ILE A 34 -22.32 -5.39 75.49
CA ILE A 34 -21.59 -6.29 74.57
C ILE A 34 -22.50 -6.73 73.42
N GLU A 35 -23.75 -7.13 73.69
CA GLU A 35 -24.71 -7.50 72.65
C GLU A 35 -25.02 -6.33 71.71
N ALA A 36 -25.17 -5.11 72.24
CA ALA A 36 -25.39 -3.92 71.43
C ALA A 36 -24.18 -3.57 70.56
N LEU A 37 -22.95 -3.76 71.07
CA LEU A 37 -21.72 -3.58 70.29
C LEU A 37 -21.58 -4.66 69.21
N GLN A 38 -21.93 -5.92 69.50
CA GLN A 38 -21.96 -7.00 68.51
C GLN A 38 -22.96 -6.72 67.39
N GLN A 39 -24.16 -6.24 67.72
CA GLN A 39 -25.16 -5.83 66.73
C GLN A 39 -24.69 -4.65 65.87
N LYS A 40 -24.00 -3.68 66.46
CA LYS A 40 -23.39 -2.57 65.71
C LYS A 40 -22.27 -3.05 64.80
N LEU A 41 -21.45 -4.01 65.26
CA LEU A 41 -20.38 -4.58 64.46
C LEU A 41 -20.94 -5.33 63.25
N THR A 42 -21.93 -6.20 63.43
CA THR A 42 -22.55 -6.94 62.32
C THR A 42 -23.24 -6.00 61.34
N ALA A 43 -23.90 -4.93 61.82
CA ALA A 43 -24.49 -3.91 60.96
C ALA A 43 -23.43 -3.12 60.19
N ALA A 44 -22.29 -2.79 60.81
CA ALA A 44 -21.19 -2.10 60.16
C ALA A 44 -20.48 -3.00 59.13
N GLU A 45 -20.32 -4.30 59.41
CA GLU A 45 -19.78 -5.29 58.48
C GLU A 45 -20.68 -5.44 57.25
N ALA A 46 -22.00 -5.55 57.43
CA ALA A 46 -22.95 -5.59 56.32
C ALA A 46 -22.88 -4.30 55.46
N ALA A 47 -22.87 -3.14 56.11
CA ALA A 47 -22.76 -1.86 55.41
C ALA A 47 -21.43 -1.71 54.66
N LEU A 48 -20.33 -2.27 55.19
CA LEU A 48 -19.04 -2.30 54.51
C LEU A 48 -19.10 -3.16 53.24
N VAL A 49 -19.71 -4.34 53.32
CA VAL A 49 -19.89 -5.24 52.16
C VAL A 49 -20.73 -4.55 51.09
N ASP A 50 -21.89 -3.99 51.45
CA ASP A 50 -22.75 -3.25 50.52
C ASP A 50 -22.00 -2.05 49.89
N ALA A 51 -21.22 -1.33 50.67
CA ALA A 51 -20.41 -0.22 50.17
C ALA A 51 -19.31 -0.69 49.21
N GLN A 52 -18.67 -1.83 49.50
CA GLN A 52 -17.67 -2.44 48.64
C GLN A 52 -18.27 -2.92 47.32
N GLU A 53 -19.42 -3.59 47.34
CA GLU A 53 -20.12 -4.05 46.13
C GLU A 53 -20.51 -2.88 45.24
N ASN A 54 -21.08 -1.81 45.82
CA ASN A 54 -21.44 -0.60 45.08
C ASN A 54 -20.20 0.12 44.51
N ALA A 55 -19.11 0.18 45.28
CA ALA A 55 -17.86 0.77 44.81
C ALA A 55 -17.29 -0.02 43.63
N VAL A 56 -17.25 -1.36 43.72
CA VAL A 56 -16.78 -2.23 42.63
C VAL A 56 -17.63 -2.04 41.38
N ALA A 57 -18.96 -2.07 41.49
CA ALA A 57 -19.85 -1.85 40.35
C ALA A 57 -19.65 -0.48 39.69
N SER A 58 -19.45 0.58 40.48
CA SER A 58 -19.16 1.92 39.96
C SER A 58 -17.81 1.98 39.24
N LEU A 59 -16.78 1.29 39.78
CA LEU A 59 -15.44 1.23 39.19
C LEU A 59 -15.44 0.43 37.89
N GLU A 60 -16.16 -0.70 37.83
CA GLU A 60 -16.32 -1.48 36.61
C GLU A 60 -16.96 -0.66 35.49
N THR A 61 -18.03 0.08 35.82
CA THR A 61 -18.70 0.98 34.88
C THR A 61 -17.76 2.08 34.38
N ALA A 62 -16.99 2.69 35.29
CA ALA A 62 -16.03 3.74 34.93
C ALA A 62 -14.86 3.21 34.08
N VAL A 63 -14.37 2.00 34.37
CA VAL A 63 -13.31 1.36 33.59
C VAL A 63 -13.80 1.03 32.19
N GLU A 64 -15.03 0.53 32.04
CA GLU A 64 -15.60 0.23 30.72
C GLU A 64 -15.79 1.50 29.89
N ALA A 65 -16.31 2.57 30.49
CA ALA A 65 -16.42 3.88 29.83
C ALA A 65 -15.04 4.43 29.41
N ALA A 66 -14.04 4.36 30.29
CA ALA A 66 -12.68 4.81 29.96
C ALA A 66 -12.02 3.97 28.85
N ARG A 67 -12.32 2.67 28.79
CA ARG A 67 -11.85 1.79 27.70
C ARG A 67 -12.51 2.14 26.37
N GLN A 68 -13.80 2.45 26.37
CA GLN A 68 -14.52 2.89 25.17
C GLN A 68 -13.95 4.22 24.66
N GLU A 69 -13.80 5.21 25.53
CA GLU A 69 -13.22 6.52 25.18
C GLU A 69 -11.79 6.37 24.64
N ALA A 70 -10.97 5.51 25.26
CA ALA A 70 -9.62 5.22 24.77
C ALA A 70 -9.63 4.52 23.40
N ALA A 71 -10.57 3.61 23.15
CA ALA A 71 -10.71 2.92 21.86
C ALA A 71 -11.12 3.90 20.75
N GLU A 72 -12.11 4.77 21.01
CA GLU A 72 -12.54 5.81 20.07
C GLU A 72 -11.40 6.79 19.76
N ALA A 73 -10.65 7.23 20.78
CA ALA A 73 -9.49 8.10 20.59
C ALA A 73 -8.37 7.41 19.78
N GLN A 74 -8.14 6.12 20.02
CA GLN A 74 -7.16 5.34 19.26
C GLN A 74 -7.58 5.16 17.80
N GLU A 75 -8.87 4.90 17.54
CA GLU A 75 -9.40 4.79 16.18
C GLU A 75 -9.28 6.13 15.42
N ALA A 76 -9.65 7.24 16.05
CA ALA A 76 -9.49 8.57 15.47
C ALA A 76 -8.01 8.90 15.18
N ALA A 77 -7.09 8.54 16.09
CA ALA A 77 -5.66 8.75 15.88
C ALA A 77 -5.12 7.90 14.71
N LEU A 78 -5.59 6.65 14.58
CA LEU A 78 -5.21 5.77 13.46
C LEU A 78 -5.79 6.26 12.13
N ALA A 79 -7.00 6.82 12.11
CA ALA A 79 -7.59 7.42 10.92
C ALA A 79 -6.75 8.62 10.46
N ASN A 80 -6.46 9.56 11.36
CA ASN A 80 -5.62 10.72 11.04
C ASN A 80 -4.22 10.31 10.54
N ALA A 81 -3.59 9.32 11.20
CA ALA A 81 -2.28 8.84 10.78
C ALA A 81 -2.30 8.15 9.40
N ARG A 82 -3.41 7.49 9.04
CA ARG A 82 -3.60 6.91 7.70
C ARG A 82 -3.76 8.01 6.65
N ASP A 83 -4.55 9.04 6.93
CA ASP A 83 -4.76 10.16 6.01
C ASP A 83 -3.48 10.98 5.80
N GLU A 84 -2.68 11.18 6.86
CA GLU A 84 -1.36 11.80 6.74
C GLU A 84 -0.39 10.93 5.92
N ALA A 85 -0.42 9.60 6.10
CA ALA A 85 0.42 8.68 5.36
C ALA A 85 0.04 8.61 3.87
N THR A 86 -1.25 8.63 3.53
CA THR A 86 -1.71 8.63 2.15
C THR A 86 -1.33 9.93 1.44
N ALA A 87 -1.54 11.09 2.10
CA ALA A 87 -1.11 12.38 1.56
C ALA A 87 0.41 12.44 1.33
N ALA A 88 1.22 11.96 2.28
CA ALA A 88 2.66 11.90 2.12
C ALA A 88 3.10 10.96 0.99
N GLN A 89 2.41 9.82 0.83
CA GLN A 89 2.67 8.88 -0.26
C GLN A 89 2.33 9.49 -1.63
N GLU A 90 1.21 10.20 -1.75
CA GLU A 90 0.82 10.89 -2.98
C GLU A 90 1.84 11.97 -3.38
N GLU A 91 2.29 12.77 -2.41
CA GLU A 91 3.33 13.79 -2.64
C GLU A 91 4.66 13.14 -3.07
N ALA A 92 5.06 12.05 -2.42
CA ALA A 92 6.27 11.31 -2.79
C ALA A 92 6.19 10.69 -4.19
N ILE A 93 5.04 10.12 -4.56
CA ILE A 93 4.80 9.59 -5.91
C ILE A 93 4.85 10.71 -6.93
N ALA A 94 4.21 11.86 -6.68
CA ALA A 94 4.23 13.00 -7.58
C ALA A 94 5.66 13.49 -7.85
N ALA A 95 6.45 13.68 -6.79
CA ALA A 95 7.86 14.09 -6.90
C ALA A 95 8.72 13.05 -7.64
N ALA A 96 8.48 11.76 -7.40
CA ALA A 96 9.20 10.69 -8.08
C ALA A 96 8.88 10.63 -9.58
N VAL A 97 7.61 10.82 -9.95
CA VAL A 97 7.16 10.87 -11.35
C VAL A 97 7.75 12.08 -12.07
N GLU A 98 7.76 13.26 -11.44
CA GLU A 98 8.38 14.45 -12.00
C GLU A 98 9.88 14.22 -12.29
N THR A 99 10.61 13.70 -11.31
CA THR A 99 12.04 13.37 -11.45
C THR A 99 12.27 12.34 -12.56
N ALA A 100 11.42 11.30 -12.64
CA ALA A 100 11.55 10.26 -13.66
C ALA A 100 11.26 10.80 -15.08
N LEU A 101 10.31 11.72 -15.22
CA LEU A 101 10.01 12.36 -16.50
C LEU A 101 11.17 13.25 -16.98
N GLU A 102 11.80 14.02 -16.08
CA GLU A 102 12.99 14.80 -16.41
C GLU A 102 14.13 13.90 -16.89
N GLN A 103 14.44 12.84 -16.14
CA GLN A 103 15.48 11.87 -16.51
C GLN A 103 15.18 11.16 -17.84
N ALA A 104 13.92 10.80 -18.08
CA ALA A 104 13.51 10.20 -19.34
C ALA A 104 13.66 11.19 -20.51
N GLY A 105 13.37 12.47 -20.28
CA GLY A 105 13.58 13.55 -21.25
C GLY A 105 15.05 13.72 -21.62
N GLU A 106 15.93 13.82 -20.62
CA GLU A 106 17.38 13.93 -20.81
C GLU A 106 17.95 12.69 -21.54
N ALA A 107 17.52 11.49 -21.14
CA ALA A 107 17.94 10.25 -21.79
C ALA A 107 17.48 10.19 -23.25
N HIS A 108 16.26 10.63 -23.54
CA HIS A 108 15.74 10.70 -24.91
C HIS A 108 16.51 11.69 -25.77
N GLU A 109 16.81 12.88 -25.24
CA GLU A 109 17.61 13.88 -25.95
C GLU A 109 19.03 13.36 -26.23
N ALA A 110 19.66 12.71 -25.26
CA ALA A 110 20.96 12.07 -25.42
C ALA A 110 20.94 10.96 -26.50
N ALA A 111 19.89 10.14 -26.53
CA ALA A 111 19.71 9.11 -27.55
C ALA A 111 19.52 9.71 -28.95
N LEU A 112 18.72 10.77 -29.08
CA LEU A 112 18.55 11.49 -30.35
C LEU A 112 19.88 12.12 -30.82
N ALA A 113 20.66 12.67 -29.91
CA ALA A 113 21.98 13.22 -30.22
C ALA A 113 22.95 12.13 -30.72
N ALA A 114 22.95 10.96 -30.08
CA ALA A 114 23.76 9.81 -30.49
C ALA A 114 23.36 9.31 -31.89
N VAL A 115 22.07 9.10 -32.14
CA VAL A 115 21.55 8.66 -33.46
C VAL A 115 21.89 9.69 -34.54
N ARG A 116 21.78 10.99 -34.25
CA ARG A 116 22.19 12.05 -35.20
C ARG A 116 23.69 12.01 -35.49
N ALA A 117 24.52 11.79 -34.48
CA ALA A 117 25.96 11.69 -34.65
C ALA A 117 26.35 10.46 -35.49
N GLU A 118 25.73 9.30 -35.25
CA GLU A 118 25.90 8.10 -36.05
C GLU A 118 25.44 8.31 -37.51
N ALA A 119 24.28 8.94 -37.72
CA ALA A 119 23.80 9.26 -39.06
C ALA A 119 24.73 10.22 -39.80
N GLN A 120 25.23 11.27 -39.13
CA GLN A 120 26.22 12.18 -39.71
C GLN A 120 27.54 11.48 -40.04
N ALA A 121 28.01 10.58 -39.17
CA ALA A 121 29.20 9.77 -39.42
C ALA A 121 29.01 8.82 -40.61
N ALA A 122 27.83 8.19 -40.74
CA ALA A 122 27.49 7.33 -41.87
C ALA A 122 27.42 8.12 -43.19
N ILE A 123 26.82 9.32 -43.17
CA ILE A 123 26.79 10.23 -44.34
C ILE A 123 28.21 10.63 -44.72
N ALA A 124 29.05 11.02 -43.76
CA ALA A 124 30.44 11.40 -44.02
C ALA A 124 31.28 10.23 -44.55
N ALA A 125 31.09 9.02 -44.02
CA ALA A 125 31.75 7.81 -44.50
C ALA A 125 31.30 7.43 -45.92
N SER A 126 30.01 7.54 -46.22
CA SER A 126 29.46 7.33 -47.56
C SER A 126 30.00 8.37 -48.56
N ALA A 127 30.06 9.64 -48.17
CA ALA A 127 30.63 10.70 -48.99
C ALA A 127 32.15 10.51 -49.25
N ALA A 128 32.89 9.94 -48.30
CA ALA A 128 34.31 9.64 -48.46
C ALA A 128 34.61 8.37 -49.29
N GLN A 129 33.64 7.46 -49.40
CA GLN A 129 33.72 6.24 -50.22
C GLN A 129 33.09 6.41 -51.60
N ALA A 130 32.36 7.50 -51.82
CA ALA A 130 31.89 7.87 -53.15
C ALA A 130 33.10 8.10 -54.06
N PRO A 131 33.20 7.43 -55.22
CA PRO A 131 34.17 7.82 -56.23
C PRO A 131 33.91 9.29 -56.60
N GLU A 132 34.94 10.05 -56.97
CA GLU A 132 34.80 11.34 -57.66
C GLU A 132 34.07 11.09 -59.00
N ALA A 133 32.75 10.93 -58.93
CA ALA A 133 31.87 10.86 -60.07
C ALA A 133 31.51 12.29 -60.44
N ASP A 134 31.84 12.65 -61.68
CA ASP A 134 31.35 13.86 -62.32
C ASP A 134 29.80 13.86 -62.17
N PRO A 135 29.16 14.91 -61.61
CA PRO A 135 27.70 14.92 -61.35
C PRO A 135 26.83 14.66 -62.59
N ALA A 136 27.43 14.66 -63.78
CA ALA A 136 26.80 14.40 -65.06
C ALA A 136 26.63 12.90 -65.42
N GLU A 137 27.18 11.95 -64.66
CA GLU A 137 27.19 10.52 -65.02
C GLU A 137 26.34 9.57 -64.14
N ILE A 138 25.58 10.06 -63.15
CA ILE A 138 24.63 9.20 -62.44
C ILE A 138 23.49 8.83 -63.42
N PRO A 139 23.29 7.55 -63.79
CA PRO A 139 22.23 7.15 -64.70
C PRO A 139 20.87 7.58 -64.15
N SER A 140 19.97 8.06 -65.02
CA SER A 140 18.65 8.58 -64.59
C SER A 140 17.80 7.57 -63.79
N GLU A 141 18.11 6.29 -63.90
CA GLU A 141 17.46 5.19 -63.16
C GLU A 141 17.83 5.18 -61.67
N GLU A 142 19.05 5.59 -61.31
CA GLU A 142 19.52 5.60 -59.92
C GLU A 142 18.93 6.78 -59.13
N TRP A 143 18.78 7.94 -59.78
CA TRP A 143 18.01 9.07 -59.24
C TRP A 143 16.53 8.73 -59.02
N ALA A 144 15.91 8.05 -59.98
CA ALA A 144 14.52 7.60 -59.86
C ALA A 144 14.34 6.64 -58.66
N ARG A 145 15.30 5.73 -58.46
CA ARG A 145 15.28 4.81 -57.31
C ARG A 145 15.42 5.51 -55.97
N ILE A 146 16.33 6.48 -55.86
CA ILE A 146 16.53 7.27 -54.63
C ILE A 146 15.27 8.11 -54.33
N GLU A 147 14.63 8.66 -55.37
CA GLU A 147 13.39 9.43 -55.20
C GLU A 147 12.21 8.55 -54.76
N ASP A 148 12.13 7.31 -55.27
CA ASP A 148 11.15 6.32 -54.81
C ASP A 148 11.42 5.86 -53.37
N GLU A 149 12.68 5.61 -52.98
CA GLU A 149 13.04 5.25 -51.61
C GLU A 149 12.74 6.41 -50.63
N LEU A 150 13.02 7.67 -51.00
CA LEU A 150 12.66 8.85 -50.22
C LEU A 150 11.14 9.01 -50.07
N ARG A 151 10.37 8.70 -51.12
CA ARG A 151 8.91 8.73 -51.07
C ARG A 151 8.37 7.67 -50.09
N LEU A 152 8.87 6.44 -50.17
CA LEU A 152 8.48 5.35 -49.28
C LEU A 152 8.82 5.63 -47.81
N VAL A 153 10.02 6.17 -47.54
CA VAL A 153 10.42 6.52 -46.16
C VAL A 153 9.57 7.66 -45.60
N ARG A 154 9.18 8.64 -46.43
CA ARG A 154 8.26 9.71 -46.00
C ARG A 154 6.87 9.18 -45.71
N GLU A 155 6.37 8.26 -46.52
CA GLU A 155 5.07 7.61 -46.30
C GLU A 155 5.06 6.84 -44.98
N ALA A 156 6.07 5.99 -44.73
CA ALA A 156 6.20 5.26 -43.47
C ALA A 156 6.35 6.20 -42.24
N LEU A 157 7.02 7.34 -42.40
CA LEU A 157 7.16 8.33 -41.33
C LEU A 157 5.83 9.01 -40.99
N GLU A 158 5.00 9.30 -41.99
CA GLU A 158 3.67 9.88 -41.75
C GLU A 158 2.71 8.86 -41.12
N ASP A 159 2.79 7.59 -41.51
CA ASP A 159 2.03 6.50 -40.89
C ASP A 159 2.38 6.30 -39.40
N GLU A 160 3.68 6.32 -39.06
CA GLU A 160 4.15 6.25 -37.68
C GLU A 160 3.70 7.45 -36.84
N LYS A 161 3.76 8.67 -37.40
CA LYS A 161 3.24 9.87 -36.71
C LYS A 161 1.74 9.78 -36.45
N LEU A 162 0.96 9.24 -37.39
CA LEU A 162 -0.47 9.03 -37.22
C LEU A 162 -0.75 8.01 -36.10
N ALA A 163 -0.03 6.88 -36.09
CA ALA A 163 -0.14 5.88 -35.04
C ALA A 163 0.22 6.45 -33.66
N ASN A 164 1.27 7.27 -33.58
CA ASN A 164 1.71 7.91 -32.35
C ASN A 164 0.66 8.93 -31.83
N ALA A 165 0.05 9.71 -32.73
CA ALA A 165 -1.03 10.62 -32.38
C ALA A 165 -2.24 9.88 -31.80
N GLN A 166 -2.64 8.75 -32.42
CA GLN A 166 -3.74 7.92 -31.93
C GLN A 166 -3.44 7.29 -30.56
N LEU A 167 -2.21 6.84 -30.33
CA LEU A 167 -1.78 6.32 -29.02
C LEU A 167 -1.79 7.41 -27.95
N THR A 168 -1.36 8.63 -28.31
CA THR A 168 -1.36 9.78 -27.40
C THR A 168 -2.79 10.18 -27.01
N GLU A 169 -3.74 10.17 -27.95
CA GLU A 169 -5.16 10.39 -27.66
C GLU A 169 -5.76 9.29 -26.78
N ARG A 170 -5.43 8.03 -27.03
CA ARG A 170 -5.85 6.90 -26.18
C ARG A 170 -5.30 7.02 -24.77
N MET A 171 -4.02 7.36 -24.62
CA MET A 171 -3.39 7.61 -23.31
C MET A 171 -4.03 8.78 -22.59
N ARG A 172 -4.35 9.87 -23.30
CA ARG A 172 -5.07 11.01 -22.73
C ARG A 172 -6.46 10.59 -22.25
N HIS A 173 -7.21 9.85 -23.06
CA HIS A 173 -8.55 9.39 -22.70
C HIS A 173 -8.53 8.40 -21.51
N LEU A 174 -7.51 7.54 -21.44
CA LEU A 174 -7.29 6.65 -20.31
C LEU A 174 -6.93 7.43 -19.04
N LYS A 175 -6.05 8.44 -19.16
CA LYS A 175 -5.69 9.34 -18.06
C LYS A 175 -6.89 10.16 -17.56
N ASP A 176 -7.72 10.69 -18.46
CA ASP A 176 -8.94 11.41 -18.11
C ASP A 176 -9.95 10.50 -17.39
N LYS A 177 -10.06 9.22 -17.78
CA LYS A 177 -10.87 8.22 -17.06
C LYS A 177 -10.32 7.89 -15.67
N MET A 178 -9.00 7.82 -15.51
CA MET A 178 -8.39 7.58 -14.19
C MET A 178 -8.52 8.77 -13.26
N VAL A 179 -8.48 10.00 -13.79
CA VAL A 179 -8.62 11.25 -13.02
C VAL A 179 -10.09 11.59 -12.71
N SER A 180 -11.04 11.19 -13.55
CA SER A 180 -12.48 11.46 -13.36
C SER A 180 -13.23 10.42 -12.51
N GLY A 181 -12.53 9.43 -11.94
CA GLY A 181 -13.10 8.46 -11.02
C GLY A 181 -13.60 9.08 -9.71
N ALA A 182 -14.89 9.40 -9.64
CA ALA A 182 -15.61 9.57 -8.38
C ALA A 182 -15.62 8.23 -7.60
N PRO A 183 -15.57 8.25 -6.25
CA PRO A 183 -15.38 7.03 -5.47
C PRO A 183 -16.66 6.20 -5.52
N ALA A 184 -16.65 5.12 -6.29
CA ALA A 184 -17.61 4.03 -6.16
C ALA A 184 -16.98 2.99 -5.24
N GLU A 185 -17.47 2.94 -4.01
CA GLU A 185 -17.13 1.89 -3.05
C GLU A 185 -17.44 0.51 -3.68
N ALA A 186 -16.42 -0.35 -3.71
CA ALA A 186 -16.46 -1.81 -3.93
C ALA A 186 -16.22 -2.49 -5.31
N PRO A 187 -15.52 -1.88 -6.29
CA PRO A 187 -14.73 -2.67 -7.27
C PRO A 187 -13.24 -2.28 -7.39
N VAL A 188 -12.81 -1.15 -6.80
CA VAL A 188 -11.46 -0.57 -6.99
C VAL A 188 -10.32 -1.52 -6.59
N ALA A 189 -10.52 -2.38 -5.59
CA ALA A 189 -9.48 -3.33 -5.15
C ALA A 189 -9.24 -4.47 -6.15
N ALA A 190 -10.26 -4.90 -6.90
CA ALA A 190 -10.11 -5.92 -7.94
C ALA A 190 -9.43 -5.33 -9.18
N ASP A 191 -9.83 -4.13 -9.58
CA ASP A 191 -9.21 -3.41 -10.71
C ASP A 191 -7.75 -3.01 -10.41
N ALA A 192 -7.43 -2.62 -9.17
CA ALA A 192 -6.05 -2.32 -8.76
C ALA A 192 -5.14 -3.55 -8.88
N ASN A 193 -5.61 -4.73 -8.48
CA ASN A 193 -4.84 -5.97 -8.60
C ASN A 193 -4.59 -6.38 -10.06
N VAL A 194 -5.58 -6.18 -10.94
CA VAL A 194 -5.45 -6.44 -12.38
C VAL A 194 -4.45 -5.48 -13.03
N ILE A 195 -4.48 -4.20 -12.65
CA ILE A 195 -3.53 -3.19 -13.14
C ILE A 195 -2.12 -3.47 -12.63
N GLU A 196 -1.96 -3.85 -11.37
CA GLU A 196 -0.65 -4.21 -10.78
C GLU A 196 -0.05 -5.46 -11.44
N ALA A 197 -0.88 -6.47 -11.72
CA ALA A 197 -0.45 -7.67 -12.44
C ALA A 197 0.00 -7.33 -13.86
N LEU A 198 -0.74 -6.50 -14.59
CA LEU A 198 -0.37 -6.06 -15.94
C LEU A 198 0.92 -5.23 -15.93
N ASP A 199 1.07 -4.30 -14.98
CA ASP A 199 2.30 -3.50 -14.86
C ASP A 199 3.52 -4.37 -14.56
N THR A 200 3.37 -5.37 -13.69
CA THR A 200 4.42 -6.35 -13.39
C THR A 200 4.86 -7.12 -14.65
N GLU A 201 3.91 -7.58 -15.45
CA GLU A 201 4.23 -8.29 -16.70
C GLU A 201 4.85 -7.37 -17.77
N VAL A 202 4.40 -6.11 -17.87
CA VAL A 202 5.01 -5.10 -18.76
C VAL A 202 6.44 -4.76 -18.34
N GLN A 203 6.70 -4.61 -17.04
CA GLN A 203 8.04 -4.41 -16.51
C GLN A 203 8.95 -5.62 -16.82
N ARG A 204 8.41 -6.84 -16.69
CA ARG A 204 9.12 -8.09 -17.07
C ARG A 204 9.45 -8.13 -18.55
N LEU A 205 8.51 -7.75 -19.43
CA LEU A 205 8.74 -7.65 -20.87
C LEU A 205 9.84 -6.64 -21.22
N ARG A 206 9.84 -5.46 -20.57
CA ARG A 206 10.90 -4.45 -20.75
C ARG A 206 12.27 -4.99 -20.34
N ALA A 207 12.36 -5.69 -19.21
CA ALA A 207 13.61 -6.29 -18.75
C ALA A 207 14.12 -7.40 -19.70
N ALA A 208 13.22 -8.26 -20.19
CA ALA A 208 13.56 -9.31 -21.15
C ALA A 208 14.04 -8.72 -22.49
N ASN A 209 13.39 -7.66 -22.98
CA ASN A 209 13.79 -6.97 -24.20
C ASN A 209 15.12 -6.20 -24.04
N ALA A 210 15.38 -5.60 -22.88
CA ALA A 210 16.67 -4.98 -22.59
C ALA A 210 17.80 -6.02 -22.62
N THR A 211 17.58 -7.19 -22.04
CA THR A 211 18.53 -8.31 -22.07
C THR A 211 18.74 -8.83 -23.50
N LEU A 212 17.69 -8.89 -24.32
CA LEU A 212 17.78 -9.27 -25.72
C LEU A 212 18.60 -8.25 -26.53
N ALA A 213 18.38 -6.96 -26.32
CA ALA A 213 19.13 -5.88 -26.99
C ALA A 213 20.63 -5.92 -26.63
N GLU A 214 20.96 -6.15 -25.35
CA GLU A 214 22.33 -6.34 -24.90
C GLU A 214 22.96 -7.58 -25.57
N SER A 215 22.23 -8.69 -25.64
CA SER A 215 22.71 -9.92 -26.29
C SER A 215 22.92 -9.75 -27.80
N ASN A 216 22.07 -8.96 -28.47
CA ASN A 216 22.21 -8.68 -29.90
C ASN A 216 23.41 -7.77 -30.19
N THR A 217 23.65 -6.79 -29.32
CA THR A 217 24.83 -5.92 -29.39
C THR A 217 26.11 -6.74 -29.22
N ALA A 218 26.18 -7.61 -28.21
CA ALA A 218 27.32 -8.50 -27.99
C ALA A 218 27.55 -9.47 -29.18
N LEU A 219 26.49 -9.97 -29.82
CA LEU A 219 26.60 -10.79 -31.03
C LEU A 219 27.13 -10.00 -32.23
N ARG A 220 26.73 -8.73 -32.41
CA ARG A 220 27.23 -7.87 -33.48
C ARG A 220 28.71 -7.54 -33.28
N GLU A 221 29.14 -7.25 -32.05
CA GLU A 221 30.54 -7.03 -31.71
C GLU A 221 31.39 -8.28 -31.92
N ALA A 222 30.92 -9.45 -31.47
CA ALA A 222 31.60 -10.73 -31.68
C ALA A 222 31.72 -11.08 -33.17
N ASN A 223 30.65 -10.84 -33.95
CA ASN A 223 30.65 -11.03 -35.41
C ASN A 223 31.59 -10.03 -36.12
N ALA A 224 31.66 -8.77 -35.67
CA ALA A 224 32.59 -7.77 -36.21
C ALA A 224 34.06 -8.14 -35.94
N MET A 225 34.34 -8.82 -34.83
CA MET A 225 35.64 -9.40 -34.52
C MET A 225 35.91 -10.74 -35.24
N GLY A 226 34.92 -11.28 -35.97
CA GLY A 226 35.02 -12.60 -36.62
C GLY A 226 35.08 -13.79 -35.66
N VAL A 227 34.70 -13.58 -34.39
CA VAL A 227 34.74 -14.62 -33.35
C VAL A 227 33.33 -15.20 -33.21
N GLY A 228 33.12 -16.39 -33.76
CA GLY A 228 31.89 -17.16 -33.53
C GLY A 228 31.88 -17.78 -32.13
N ASP A 229 31.35 -17.06 -31.15
CA ASP A 229 31.22 -17.57 -29.78
C ASP A 229 29.88 -18.31 -29.57
N THR A 230 29.95 -19.63 -29.49
CA THR A 230 28.80 -20.51 -29.23
C THR A 230 28.10 -20.20 -27.90
N GLN A 231 28.80 -19.69 -26.88
CA GLN A 231 28.19 -19.32 -25.60
C GLN A 231 27.36 -18.03 -25.71
N LEU A 232 27.82 -17.04 -26.49
CA LEU A 232 27.04 -15.83 -26.78
C LEU A 232 25.79 -16.14 -27.60
N ILE A 233 25.90 -17.05 -28.57
CA ILE A 233 24.75 -17.51 -29.36
C ILE A 233 23.70 -18.19 -28.46
N ASN A 234 24.13 -19.09 -27.56
CA ASN A 234 23.23 -19.74 -26.61
C ASN A 234 22.60 -18.74 -25.63
N LYS A 235 23.35 -17.72 -25.18
CA LYS A 235 22.85 -16.64 -24.31
C LYS A 235 21.80 -15.79 -25.03
N ALA A 236 22.02 -15.46 -26.30
CA ALA A 236 21.07 -14.70 -27.11
C ALA A 236 19.78 -15.50 -27.38
N LEU A 237 19.89 -16.79 -27.72
CA LEU A 237 18.74 -17.68 -27.88
C LEU A 237 17.92 -17.81 -26.58
N ALA A 238 18.58 -17.88 -25.43
CA ALA A 238 17.91 -17.89 -24.14
C ALA A 238 17.18 -16.56 -23.85
N ALA A 239 17.80 -15.43 -24.17
CA ALA A 239 17.18 -14.10 -24.04
C ALA A 239 15.97 -13.93 -24.98
N GLU A 240 16.05 -14.46 -26.20
CA GLU A 240 14.96 -14.44 -27.19
C GLU A 240 13.77 -15.29 -26.72
N LEU A 241 14.03 -16.47 -26.15
CA LEU A 241 12.99 -17.31 -25.56
C LEU A 241 12.33 -16.64 -24.35
N GLU A 242 13.09 -15.93 -23.51
CA GLU A 242 12.52 -15.20 -22.38
C GLU A 242 11.71 -13.97 -22.83
N ALA A 243 12.16 -13.25 -23.86
CA ALA A 243 11.41 -12.16 -24.45
C ALA A 243 10.08 -12.64 -25.06
N MET A 244 10.09 -13.77 -25.79
CA MET A 244 8.87 -14.38 -26.32
C MET A 244 7.91 -14.85 -25.21
N ARG A 245 8.44 -15.38 -24.11
CA ARG A 245 7.61 -15.79 -22.96
C ARG A 245 6.99 -14.59 -22.26
N ALA A 246 7.77 -13.53 -22.03
CA ALA A 246 7.28 -12.31 -21.41
C ALA A 246 6.22 -11.62 -22.29
N SER A 247 6.40 -11.61 -23.62
CA SER A 247 5.38 -11.07 -24.54
C SER A 247 4.06 -11.82 -24.41
N ARG A 248 4.11 -13.16 -24.40
CA ARG A 248 2.90 -13.99 -24.23
C ARG A 248 2.26 -13.84 -22.85
N ALA A 249 3.05 -13.56 -21.81
CA ALA A 249 2.53 -13.32 -20.47
C ALA A 249 1.79 -11.98 -20.38
N VAL A 250 2.32 -10.93 -21.03
CA VAL A 250 1.62 -9.65 -21.21
C VAL A 250 0.32 -9.85 -22.00
N ASP A 251 0.36 -10.54 -23.14
CA ASP A 251 -0.85 -10.79 -23.95
C ASP A 251 -1.94 -11.54 -23.14
N ALA A 252 -1.54 -12.48 -22.28
CA ALA A 252 -2.46 -13.21 -21.41
C ALA A 252 -3.04 -12.32 -20.30
N ALA A 253 -2.22 -11.50 -19.66
CA ALA A 253 -2.65 -10.55 -18.63
C ALA A 253 -3.57 -9.46 -19.21
N GLU A 254 -3.30 -8.99 -20.43
CA GLU A 254 -4.19 -8.08 -21.16
C GLU A 254 -5.53 -8.73 -21.47
N ALA A 255 -5.55 -9.98 -21.93
CA ALA A 255 -6.79 -10.71 -22.20
C ALA A 255 -7.61 -10.91 -20.92
N GLU A 256 -6.97 -11.22 -19.79
CA GLU A 256 -7.62 -11.37 -18.49
C GLU A 256 -8.18 -10.03 -17.98
N ALA A 257 -7.42 -8.95 -18.13
CA ALA A 257 -7.88 -7.60 -17.81
C ALA A 257 -9.10 -7.19 -18.65
N LEU A 258 -9.07 -7.47 -19.95
CA LEU A 258 -10.20 -7.20 -20.85
C LEU A 258 -11.43 -8.03 -20.46
N LEU A 259 -11.28 -9.32 -20.16
CA LEU A 259 -12.38 -10.15 -19.68
C LEU A 259 -13.00 -9.59 -18.40
N HIS A 260 -12.17 -9.21 -17.42
CA HIS A 260 -12.63 -8.60 -16.18
C HIS A 260 -13.44 -7.31 -16.41
N THR A 261 -13.03 -6.47 -17.38
CA THR A 261 -13.77 -5.24 -17.72
C THR A 261 -15.06 -5.50 -18.51
N LEU A 262 -15.12 -6.57 -19.30
CA LEU A 262 -16.26 -6.88 -20.17
C LEU A 262 -17.35 -7.67 -19.42
N GLU A 263 -16.99 -8.48 -18.43
CA GLU A 263 -17.92 -9.29 -17.64
C GLU A 263 -19.06 -8.48 -16.97
N PRO A 264 -18.82 -7.36 -16.28
CA PRO A 264 -19.90 -6.54 -15.71
C PRO A 264 -20.78 -5.89 -16.79
N LEU A 265 -20.20 -5.47 -17.92
CA LEU A 265 -20.94 -4.87 -19.04
C LEU A 265 -21.87 -5.88 -19.72
N LEU A 266 -21.44 -7.14 -19.81
CA LEU A 266 -22.27 -8.25 -20.31
C LEU A 266 -23.39 -8.62 -19.33
N ALA A 267 -23.13 -8.60 -18.02
CA ALA A 267 -24.14 -8.84 -16.99
C ALA A 267 -25.24 -7.76 -17.00
N GLU A 268 -24.86 -6.49 -17.12
CA GLU A 268 -25.78 -5.36 -17.23
C GLU A 268 -26.63 -5.43 -18.52
N ALA A 269 -26.00 -5.76 -19.65
CA ALA A 269 -26.70 -5.94 -20.92
C ALA A 269 -27.69 -7.13 -20.92
N GLY A 270 -27.40 -8.19 -20.17
CA GLY A 270 -28.30 -9.32 -19.95
C GLY A 270 -29.51 -8.92 -19.09
N ALA A 271 -29.28 -8.24 -17.97
CA ALA A 271 -30.34 -7.78 -17.07
C ALA A 271 -31.31 -6.79 -17.75
N ASN A 272 -30.80 -5.93 -18.64
CA ASN A 272 -31.63 -4.98 -19.38
C ASN A 272 -32.54 -5.67 -20.41
N ARG A 273 -32.05 -6.74 -21.05
CA ARG A 273 -32.83 -7.58 -21.98
C ARG A 273 -33.97 -8.32 -21.29
N ASP A 274 -33.73 -8.85 -20.09
CA ASP A 274 -34.75 -9.55 -19.31
C ASP A 274 -35.85 -8.60 -18.79
N ASN A 275 -35.52 -7.32 -18.60
CA ASN A 275 -36.48 -6.27 -18.25
C ASN A 275 -37.36 -5.85 -19.44
N GLU A 276 -36.82 -5.79 -20.67
CA GLU A 276 -37.61 -5.48 -21.88
C GLU A 276 -38.58 -6.60 -22.29
N VAL A 277 -38.30 -7.85 -21.94
CA VAL A 277 -39.18 -9.00 -22.26
C VAL A 277 -40.35 -9.14 -21.27
N ASN A 278 -40.23 -8.56 -20.07
CA ASN A 278 -41.25 -8.62 -19.01
C ASN A 278 -42.14 -7.35 -18.91
N ALA A 279 -41.94 -6.36 -19.78
CA ALA A 279 -42.76 -5.14 -19.90
C ALA A 279 -43.74 -5.22 -21.08
#